data_AF-A0A2D8XL00-F1
#
_entry.id   AF-A0A2D8XL00-F1
#
_cell.length_a   1.000
_cell.length_b   1.000
_cell.length_c   1.000
_cell.angle_alpha   90.00
_cell.angle_beta   90.00
_cell.angle_gamma   90.00
#
_symmetry.space_group_name_H-M   'P 1'
#
loop_
_entity.id
_entity.type
_entity.pdbx_description
1 polymer ?
#
loop_
_entity_poly.entity_id
_entity_poly.type
_entity_poly.pdbx_seq_one_letter_code
_entity_poly.pdbx_strand_id
1 'polypeptide(L)'
;MGLNKNQSTNALYLFQGKIITKATAGSHDLEKNGKFYNQFDSIEGRITNVKIVDGYESNKDVAITINDIDGTYTMYFGVNSNYFRSFARSIKNVDFGSNIEFFPTYKKEGEKISTSLLMKQKDKWIKRFYTVDNMGDMPSAMPVEVNGKVTYDYKDQNEFLIQELISKFDEEKLPF
;
A
#
# COMPACT_ATOMS: atom_id res chain seq x y z
N MET A 1 2.70 39.23 -4.13
CA MET A 1 2.24 38.16 -5.06
C MET A 1 2.86 36.86 -4.60
N GLY A 2 2.03 35.98 -4.01
CA GLY A 2 2.49 34.79 -3.28
C GLY A 2 2.99 33.72 -4.23
N LEU A 3 4.26 33.35 -4.08
CA LEU A 3 4.87 32.24 -4.81
C LEU A 3 4.29 30.93 -4.28
N ASN A 4 3.46 30.27 -5.08
CA ASN A 4 3.01 28.91 -4.81
C ASN A 4 4.14 27.94 -5.14
N LYS A 5 4.93 27.55 -4.13
CA LYS A 5 5.69 26.30 -4.23
C LYS A 5 4.67 25.17 -4.10
N ASN A 6 4.47 24.41 -5.18
CA ASN A 6 3.85 23.08 -5.06
C ASN A 6 4.61 22.37 -3.93
N GLN A 7 3.93 22.05 -2.83
CA GLN A 7 4.50 21.15 -1.83
C GLN A 7 4.75 19.84 -2.55
N SER A 8 6.02 19.54 -2.84
CA SER A 8 6.39 18.29 -3.48
C SER A 8 6.14 17.17 -2.47
N THR A 9 5.01 16.48 -2.58
CA THR A 9 4.83 15.22 -1.88
C THR A 9 5.88 14.24 -2.41
N ASN A 10 6.69 13.70 -1.50
CA ASN A 10 7.72 12.74 -1.87
C ASN A 10 7.04 11.41 -2.19
N ALA A 11 7.14 10.98 -3.46
CA ALA A 11 6.57 9.72 -3.90
C ALA A 11 7.39 8.54 -3.38
N LEU A 12 6.70 7.57 -2.79
CA LEU A 12 7.23 6.31 -2.31
C LEU A 12 6.61 5.16 -3.10
N TYR A 13 7.44 4.18 -3.47
CA TYR A 13 7.00 2.96 -4.16
C TYR A 13 7.48 1.73 -3.41
N LEU A 14 6.85 0.59 -3.67
CA LEU A 14 7.24 -0.68 -3.06
C LEU A 14 7.97 -1.57 -4.07
N PHE A 15 9.20 -1.96 -3.75
CA PHE A 15 9.99 -2.85 -4.61
C PHE A 15 10.73 -3.89 -3.78
N GLN A 16 10.50 -5.17 -4.09
CA GLN A 16 11.18 -6.32 -3.43
C GLN A 16 11.22 -6.25 -1.90
N GLY A 17 10.12 -5.81 -1.27
CA GLY A 17 10.03 -5.77 0.18
C GLY A 17 10.76 -4.57 0.80
N LYS A 18 11.07 -3.56 -0.01
CA LYS A 18 11.63 -2.28 0.43
C LYS A 18 10.75 -1.14 -0.05
N ILE A 19 10.80 -0.03 0.67
CA ILE A 19 10.27 1.25 0.23
C ILE A 19 11.36 1.92 -0.58
N ILE A 20 11.02 2.43 -1.77
CA ILE A 20 11.96 3.15 -2.62
C ILE A 20 11.49 4.58 -2.88
N THR A 21 12.45 5.50 -2.87
CA THR A 21 12.26 6.87 -3.33
C THR A 21 13.33 7.25 -4.35
N LYS A 22 13.05 8.26 -5.17
CA LYS A 22 13.98 8.70 -6.22
C LYS A 22 15.23 9.32 -5.57
N ALA A 23 16.39 8.89 -6.04
CA ALA A 23 17.69 9.38 -5.61
C ALA A 23 18.44 10.09 -6.73
N THR A 24 19.56 10.72 -6.38
CA THR A 24 20.52 11.30 -7.32
C THR A 24 21.66 10.30 -7.55
N ALA A 25 22.38 10.43 -8.68
CA ALA A 25 23.43 9.51 -9.06
C ALA A 25 24.55 9.36 -8.00
N GLY A 26 24.80 10.42 -7.21
CA GLY A 26 25.87 10.43 -6.21
C GLY A 26 25.55 9.74 -4.88
N SER A 27 24.28 9.45 -4.57
CA SER A 27 23.87 8.81 -3.33
C SER A 27 22.64 7.95 -3.58
N HIS A 28 22.84 6.69 -3.99
CA HIS A 28 21.78 5.73 -4.29
C HIS A 28 22.12 4.32 -3.83
N ASP A 29 21.10 3.54 -3.49
CA ASP A 29 21.23 2.14 -3.09
C ASP A 29 20.86 1.17 -4.22
N LEU A 30 20.12 1.65 -5.23
CA LEU A 30 19.63 0.85 -6.35
C LEU A 30 19.64 1.65 -7.64
N GLU A 31 20.14 1.05 -8.71
CA GLU A 31 19.92 1.52 -10.08
C GLU A 31 18.98 0.56 -10.82
N LYS A 32 17.94 1.11 -11.44
CA LYS A 32 17.00 0.34 -12.25
C LYS A 32 16.52 1.16 -13.45
N ASN A 33 16.63 0.60 -14.65
CA ASN A 33 16.24 1.25 -15.90
C ASN A 33 16.89 2.65 -16.07
N GLY A 34 18.16 2.80 -15.66
CA GLY A 34 18.89 4.08 -15.70
C GLY A 34 18.39 5.14 -14.72
N LYS A 35 17.60 4.75 -13.71
CA LYS A 35 17.13 5.62 -12.62
C LYS A 35 17.68 5.14 -11.29
N PHE A 36 17.98 6.10 -10.41
CA PHE A 36 18.57 5.87 -9.10
C PHE A 36 17.52 5.96 -7.99
N TYR A 37 17.63 5.08 -7.00
CA TYR A 37 16.70 4.97 -5.88
C TYR A 37 17.42 4.72 -4.56
N ASN A 38 16.86 5.27 -3.48
CA ASN A 38 17.22 4.92 -2.10
C ASN A 38 16.24 3.89 -1.56
N GLN A 39 16.72 2.95 -0.76
CA GLN A 39 15.93 1.87 -0.19
C GLN A 39 15.75 2.08 1.32
N PHE A 40 14.53 1.84 1.79
CA PHE A 40 14.18 1.91 3.21
C PHE A 40 13.40 0.66 3.63
N ASP A 41 13.54 0.28 4.89
CA ASP A 41 12.92 -0.91 5.47
C ASP A 41 11.50 -0.65 5.95
N SER A 42 11.25 0.55 6.48
CA SER A 42 9.95 0.99 6.96
C SER A 42 9.78 2.50 6.83
N ILE A 43 8.53 2.94 6.96
CA ILE A 43 8.17 4.34 7.19
C ILE A 43 7.12 4.38 8.30
N GLU A 44 7.30 5.26 9.27
CA GLU A 44 6.30 5.56 10.29
C GLU A 44 5.62 6.89 9.96
N GLY A 45 4.33 6.97 10.20
CA GLY A 45 3.62 8.25 10.20
C GLY A 45 2.12 8.08 10.29
N ARG A 46 1.41 9.19 10.24
CA ARG A 46 -0.05 9.19 10.27
C ARG A 46 -0.63 9.26 8.86
N ILE A 47 -1.60 8.41 8.56
CA ILE A 47 -2.33 8.51 7.28
C ILE A 47 -3.25 9.73 7.33
N THR A 48 -3.09 10.62 6.36
CA THR A 48 -3.86 11.86 6.24
C THR A 48 -4.76 11.89 5.02
N ASN A 49 -4.52 11.01 4.05
CA ASN A 49 -5.33 10.90 2.84
C ASN A 49 -5.21 9.50 2.24
N VAL A 50 -6.29 9.03 1.64
CA VAL A 50 -6.33 7.78 0.87
C VAL A 50 -7.08 8.07 -0.42
N LYS A 51 -6.48 7.72 -1.57
CA LYS A 51 -7.09 7.91 -2.88
C LYS A 51 -6.81 6.71 -3.78
N ILE A 52 -7.74 6.45 -4.68
CA ILE A 52 -7.51 5.56 -5.81
C ILE A 52 -7.18 6.45 -7.01
N VAL A 53 -6.04 6.19 -7.64
CA VAL A 53 -5.54 6.96 -8.77
C VAL A 53 -5.28 6.04 -9.96
N ASP A 54 -5.27 6.61 -11.16
CA ASP A 54 -4.87 5.88 -12.35
C ASP A 54 -3.35 5.64 -12.28
N GLY A 55 -2.98 4.37 -12.30
CA GLY A 55 -1.61 3.89 -12.30
C GLY A 55 -1.08 3.63 -13.71
N TYR A 56 0.03 2.90 -13.80
CA TYR A 56 0.67 2.56 -15.06
C TYR A 56 -0.15 1.52 -15.86
N GLU A 57 -0.25 1.68 -17.18
CA GLU A 57 -0.93 0.76 -18.10
C GLU A 57 -2.41 0.47 -17.73
N SER A 58 -3.18 1.52 -17.40
CA SER A 58 -4.61 1.43 -17.09
C SER A 58 -4.97 0.62 -15.84
N ASN A 59 -3.98 0.28 -15.01
CA ASN A 59 -4.22 -0.28 -13.68
C ASN A 59 -4.55 0.82 -12.68
N LYS A 60 -5.30 0.50 -11.63
CA LYS A 60 -5.56 1.43 -10.53
C LYS A 60 -4.52 1.23 -9.42
N ASP A 61 -4.02 2.34 -8.89
CA ASP A 61 -3.12 2.37 -7.74
C ASP A 61 -3.83 2.96 -6.52
N VAL A 62 -3.48 2.46 -5.34
CA VAL A 62 -3.83 3.08 -4.08
C VAL A 62 -2.71 4.05 -3.71
N ALA A 63 -3.08 5.30 -3.48
CA ALA A 63 -2.21 6.36 -3.01
C ALA A 63 -2.58 6.69 -1.55
N ILE A 64 -1.69 6.35 -0.62
CA ILE A 64 -1.83 6.72 0.79
C ILE A 64 -0.86 7.86 1.12
N THR A 65 -1.38 8.96 1.67
CA THR A 65 -0.56 10.09 2.13
C THR A 65 -0.22 9.91 3.59
N ILE A 66 1.06 9.81 3.89
CA ILE A 66 1.62 9.61 5.22
C ILE A 66 2.29 10.92 5.64
N ASN A 67 1.90 11.47 6.79
CA ASN A 67 2.55 12.61 7.40
C ASN A 67 3.47 12.11 8.52
N ASP A 68 4.75 12.38 8.37
CA ASP A 68 5.80 12.09 9.32
C ASP A 68 6.43 13.40 9.81
N ILE A 69 7.22 13.35 10.88
CA ILE A 69 7.90 14.52 11.46
C ILE A 69 8.78 15.26 10.43
N ASP A 70 9.38 14.51 9.51
CA ASP A 70 10.29 15.03 8.49
C ASP A 70 9.57 15.48 7.19
N GLY A 71 8.27 15.19 7.05
CA GLY A 71 7.46 15.69 5.95
C GLY A 71 6.32 14.77 5.49
N THR A 72 5.71 15.17 4.38
CA THR A 72 4.57 14.46 3.79
C THR A 72 5.02 13.59 2.61
N TYR A 73 4.70 12.30 2.70
CA TYR A 73 5.01 11.29 1.70
C TYR A 73 3.73 10.72 1.10
N THR A 74 3.78 10.27 -0.15
CA THR A 74 2.67 9.50 -0.75
C THR A 74 3.18 8.16 -1.24
N MET A 75 2.68 7.08 -0.63
CA MET A 75 3.01 5.72 -1.01
C MET A 75 2.01 5.19 -2.03
N TYR A 76 2.53 4.66 -3.12
CA TYR A 76 1.76 4.09 -4.23
C TYR A 76 1.97 2.58 -4.33
N PHE A 77 0.87 1.84 -4.43
CA PHE A 77 0.90 0.41 -4.78
C PHE A 77 -0.38 -0.01 -5.50
N GLY A 78 -0.24 -0.91 -6.47
CA GLY A 78 -1.35 -1.34 -7.32
C GLY A 78 -2.45 -2.06 -6.55
N VAL A 79 -3.71 -1.79 -6.90
CA VAL A 79 -4.90 -2.45 -6.34
C VAL A 79 -4.84 -3.97 -6.53
N ASN A 80 -4.28 -4.44 -7.65
CA ASN A 80 -4.16 -5.87 -7.91
C ASN A 80 -2.96 -6.53 -7.20
N SER A 81 -2.10 -5.74 -6.54
CA SER A 81 -0.90 -6.24 -5.87
C SER A 81 -1.20 -6.98 -4.57
N ASN A 82 -0.32 -7.90 -4.17
CA ASN A 82 -0.43 -8.54 -2.85
C ASN A 82 -0.19 -7.54 -1.70
N TYR A 83 0.55 -6.44 -1.94
CA TYR A 83 0.69 -5.36 -0.99
C TYR A 83 -0.67 -4.77 -0.64
N PHE A 84 -1.47 -4.37 -1.64
CA PHE A 84 -2.82 -3.86 -1.42
C PHE A 84 -3.68 -4.85 -0.62
N ARG A 85 -3.73 -6.12 -1.04
CA ARG A 85 -4.56 -7.12 -0.35
C ARG A 85 -4.16 -7.32 1.10
N SER A 86 -2.86 -7.38 1.39
CA SER A 86 -2.38 -7.53 2.77
C SER A 86 -2.68 -6.31 3.65
N PHE A 87 -2.53 -5.11 3.08
CA PHE A 87 -2.87 -3.84 3.72
C PHE A 87 -4.38 -3.76 3.99
N ALA A 88 -5.18 -3.85 2.93
CA ALA A 88 -6.62 -3.69 2.97
C ALA A 88 -7.32 -4.74 3.84
N ARG A 89 -6.83 -5.98 3.90
CA ARG A 89 -7.37 -7.00 4.80
C ARG A 89 -7.13 -6.71 6.28
N SER A 90 -6.23 -5.79 6.61
CA SER A 90 -5.88 -5.43 7.99
C SER A 90 -6.54 -4.11 8.41
N ILE A 91 -7.14 -3.35 7.49
CA ILE A 91 -7.64 -1.98 7.74
C ILE A 91 -8.62 -1.91 8.90
N LYS A 92 -9.51 -2.89 9.10
CA LYS A 92 -10.49 -2.85 10.21
C LYS A 92 -9.85 -2.75 11.58
N ASN A 93 -8.66 -3.31 11.73
CA ASN A 93 -7.89 -3.31 12.97
C ASN A 93 -6.92 -2.12 13.08
N VAL A 94 -6.83 -1.26 12.06
CA VAL A 94 -6.00 -0.06 12.06
C VAL A 94 -6.73 1.06 12.79
N ASP A 95 -6.00 1.87 13.53
CA ASP A 95 -6.44 3.16 14.05
C ASP A 95 -5.74 4.28 13.27
N PHE A 96 -6.43 4.92 12.32
CA PHE A 96 -5.88 6.01 11.49
C PHE A 96 -5.64 7.31 12.29
N GLY A 97 -6.12 7.38 13.53
CA GLY A 97 -5.84 8.46 14.47
C GLY A 97 -4.42 8.45 15.02
N SER A 98 -3.74 7.31 15.00
CA SER A 98 -2.38 7.14 15.51
C SER A 98 -1.35 6.85 14.43
N ASN A 99 -0.07 6.97 14.77
CA ASN A 99 1.02 6.61 13.87
C ASN A 99 0.96 5.12 13.51
N ILE A 100 1.27 4.83 12.26
CA ILE A 100 1.37 3.49 11.70
C ILE A 100 2.74 3.36 11.06
N GLU A 101 3.44 2.30 11.41
CA GLU A 101 4.69 1.92 10.76
C GLU A 101 4.42 0.85 9.70
N PHE A 102 4.86 1.11 8.47
CA PHE A 102 4.63 0.25 7.31
C PHE A 102 5.90 -0.50 6.94
N PHE A 103 5.78 -1.82 6.82
CA PHE A 103 6.88 -2.74 6.52
C PHE A 103 6.55 -3.57 5.28
N PRO A 104 7.03 -3.19 4.08
CA PRO A 104 6.95 -4.08 2.94
C PRO A 104 7.81 -5.33 3.20
N THR A 105 7.33 -6.46 2.70
CA THR A 105 8.00 -7.75 2.83
C THR A 105 8.01 -8.43 1.47
N TYR A 106 9.08 -9.17 1.23
CA TYR A 106 9.28 -9.94 0.01
C TYR A 106 9.94 -11.26 0.38
N LYS A 107 9.32 -12.35 -0.06
CA LYS A 107 9.83 -13.69 0.13
C LYS A 107 9.79 -14.41 -1.22
N LYS A 108 10.92 -14.96 -1.63
CA LYS A 108 11.03 -15.79 -2.82
C LYS A 108 11.32 -17.23 -2.41
N GLU A 109 10.39 -18.13 -2.69
CA GLU A 109 10.53 -19.58 -2.48
C GLU A 109 10.49 -20.27 -3.85
N GLY A 110 11.66 -20.52 -4.43
CA GLY A 110 11.78 -21.01 -5.80
C GLY A 110 11.21 -20.01 -6.81
N GLU A 111 10.20 -20.42 -7.55
CA GLU A 111 9.46 -19.57 -8.50
C GLU A 111 8.33 -18.76 -7.83
N LYS A 112 7.93 -19.10 -6.61
CA LYS A 112 6.85 -18.40 -5.91
C LYS A 112 7.39 -17.14 -5.26
N ILE A 113 6.84 -16.00 -5.67
CA ILE A 113 7.10 -14.70 -5.04
C ILE A 113 5.89 -14.33 -4.19
N SER A 114 6.14 -14.07 -2.91
CA SER A 114 5.15 -13.54 -1.98
C SER A 114 5.56 -12.15 -1.52
N THR A 115 4.64 -11.20 -1.62
CA THR A 115 4.82 -9.83 -1.13
C THR A 115 3.69 -9.47 -0.19
N SER A 116 3.98 -8.67 0.83
CA SER A 116 2.98 -8.18 1.78
C SER A 116 3.42 -6.86 2.40
N LEU A 117 2.47 -6.01 2.76
CA LEU A 117 2.67 -4.78 3.52
C LEU A 117 2.15 -5.04 4.94
N LEU A 118 3.08 -5.24 5.86
CA LEU A 118 2.77 -5.39 7.28
C LEU A 118 2.66 -4.00 7.91
N MET A 119 1.84 -3.90 8.95
CA MET A 119 1.65 -2.66 9.69
C MET A 119 1.86 -2.90 11.18
N LYS A 120 2.43 -1.90 11.85
CA LYS A 120 2.69 -1.93 13.28
C LYS A 120 2.20 -0.63 13.92
N GLN A 121 1.51 -0.74 15.06
CA GLN A 121 1.06 0.41 15.87
C GLN A 121 1.32 0.13 17.33
N LYS A 122 1.82 1.13 18.09
CA LYS A 122 2.05 1.02 19.54
C LYS A 122 2.82 -0.26 19.90
N ASP A 123 3.88 -0.52 19.14
CA ASP A 123 4.72 -1.71 19.21
C ASP A 123 4.07 -3.08 18.90
N LYS A 124 2.85 -3.10 18.36
CA LYS A 124 2.12 -4.32 18.05
C LYS A 124 1.85 -4.46 16.55
N TRP A 125 2.08 -5.65 16.03
CA TRP A 125 1.71 -6.00 14.66
C TRP A 125 0.19 -6.02 14.50
N ILE A 126 -0.31 -5.29 13.50
CA ILE A 126 -1.73 -5.30 13.14
C ILE A 126 -2.02 -6.63 12.43
N LYS A 127 -2.93 -7.41 12.99
CA LYS A 127 -3.38 -8.66 12.38
C LYS A 127 -4.39 -8.37 11.28
N ARG A 128 -4.42 -9.25 10.27
CA ARG A 128 -5.48 -9.25 9.26
C ARG A 128 -6.82 -9.50 9.94
N PHE A 129 -7.81 -8.68 9.61
CA PHE A 129 -9.20 -8.90 10.00
C PHE A 129 -9.83 -9.95 9.08
N TYR A 130 -9.71 -9.73 7.78
CA TYR A 130 -10.17 -10.67 6.77
C TYR A 130 -9.10 -11.73 6.50
N THR A 131 -9.42 -12.97 6.83
CA THR A 131 -8.56 -14.15 6.62
C THR A 131 -9.27 -15.15 5.72
N VAL A 132 -8.57 -16.19 5.27
CA VAL A 132 -9.20 -17.25 4.47
C VAL A 132 -10.25 -18.01 5.30
N ASP A 133 -9.97 -18.21 6.59
CA ASP A 133 -10.86 -18.92 7.51
C ASP A 133 -12.01 -18.04 8.01
N ASN A 134 -11.81 -16.71 8.01
CA ASN A 134 -12.81 -15.72 8.40
C ASN A 134 -12.87 -14.59 7.37
N MET A 135 -13.68 -14.80 6.33
CA MET A 135 -13.87 -13.83 5.25
C MET A 135 -14.94 -12.78 5.57
N GLY A 136 -15.83 -13.02 6.55
CA GLY A 136 -16.96 -12.11 6.82
C GLY A 136 -17.75 -11.82 5.55
N ASP A 137 -18.00 -10.54 5.28
CA ASP A 137 -18.70 -10.07 4.07
C ASP A 137 -17.79 -9.93 2.83
N MET A 138 -16.48 -10.20 2.97
CA MET A 138 -15.55 -10.09 1.86
C MET A 138 -15.82 -11.20 0.83
N PRO A 139 -16.08 -10.86 -0.45
CA PRO A 139 -16.37 -11.86 -1.45
C PRO A 139 -15.16 -12.76 -1.74
N SER A 140 -15.47 -14.00 -2.12
CA SER A 140 -14.47 -14.98 -2.55
C SER A 140 -13.93 -14.64 -3.93
N ALA A 141 -12.66 -15.01 -4.17
CA ALA A 141 -12.05 -14.85 -5.49
C ALA A 141 -12.66 -15.85 -6.47
N MET A 142 -13.03 -15.40 -7.66
CA MET A 142 -13.66 -16.27 -8.67
C MET A 142 -12.58 -16.99 -9.48
N PRO A 143 -12.62 -18.32 -9.64
CA PRO A 143 -11.71 -19.02 -10.53
C PRO A 143 -12.07 -18.70 -12.00
N VAL A 144 -11.08 -18.27 -12.77
CA VAL A 144 -11.19 -17.97 -14.20
C VAL A 144 -10.10 -18.71 -14.95
N GLU A 145 -10.49 -19.41 -16.01
CA GLU A 145 -9.55 -20.11 -16.88
C GLU A 145 -8.99 -19.15 -17.92
N VAL A 146 -7.67 -18.94 -17.88
CA VAL A 146 -6.94 -18.11 -18.85
C VAL A 146 -5.86 -18.98 -19.47
N ASN A 147 -5.95 -19.21 -20.78
CA ASN A 147 -4.99 -20.03 -21.54
C ASN A 147 -4.76 -21.42 -20.92
N GLY A 148 -5.83 -22.10 -20.47
CA GLY A 148 -5.75 -23.44 -19.87
C GLY A 148 -5.21 -23.49 -18.44
N LYS A 149 -5.00 -22.33 -17.79
CA LYS A 149 -4.59 -22.23 -16.39
C LYS A 149 -5.69 -21.59 -15.56
N VAL A 150 -6.01 -22.19 -14.42
CA VAL A 150 -6.90 -21.59 -13.42
C VAL A 150 -6.17 -20.42 -12.78
N THR A 151 -6.66 -19.22 -13.07
CA THR A 151 -6.31 -17.98 -12.40
C THR A 151 -7.48 -17.56 -11.51
N TYR A 152 -7.26 -16.61 -10.61
CA TYR A 152 -8.31 -16.12 -9.74
C TYR A 152 -8.55 -14.63 -10.04
N ASP A 153 -9.80 -14.29 -10.31
CA ASP A 153 -10.26 -12.92 -10.39
C ASP A 153 -10.57 -12.40 -8.98
N TYR A 154 -9.96 -11.26 -8.66
CA TYR A 154 -10.08 -10.58 -7.37
C TYR A 154 -10.81 -9.25 -7.49
N LYS A 155 -11.44 -8.95 -8.63
CA LYS A 155 -12.11 -7.67 -8.88
C LYS A 155 -13.10 -7.31 -7.76
N ASP A 156 -14.08 -8.17 -7.51
CA ASP A 156 -15.12 -7.92 -6.50
C ASP A 156 -14.52 -7.82 -5.08
N GLN A 157 -13.51 -8.64 -4.79
CA GLN A 157 -12.79 -8.58 -3.52
C GLN A 157 -12.03 -7.26 -3.35
N ASN A 158 -11.39 -6.78 -4.39
CA ASN A 158 -10.64 -5.53 -4.36
C ASN A 158 -11.60 -4.34 -4.26
N GLU A 159 -12.72 -4.35 -4.98
CA GLU A 159 -13.73 -3.30 -4.89
C GLU A 159 -14.33 -3.22 -3.47
N PHE A 160 -14.68 -4.36 -2.88
CA PHE A 160 -15.12 -4.43 -1.48
C PHE A 160 -14.07 -3.85 -0.53
N LEU A 161 -12.81 -4.30 -0.64
CA LEU A 161 -11.72 -3.84 0.22
C LEU A 161 -11.40 -2.35 0.07
N ILE A 162 -11.57 -1.78 -1.13
CA ILE A 162 -11.43 -0.34 -1.38
C ILE A 162 -12.55 0.42 -0.68
N GLN A 163 -13.80 -0.04 -0.79
CA GLN A 163 -14.94 0.60 -0.14
C GLN A 163 -14.77 0.57 1.38
N GLU A 164 -14.37 -0.56 1.95
CA GLU A 164 -14.10 -0.71 3.38
C GLU A 164 -12.97 0.22 3.86
N LEU A 165 -11.89 0.35 3.09
CA LEU A 165 -10.79 1.27 3.38
C LEU A 165 -11.28 2.72 3.40
N ILE A 166 -12.04 3.14 2.37
CA ILE A 166 -12.53 4.52 2.25
C ILE A 166 -13.55 4.81 3.36
N SER A 167 -14.53 3.93 3.58
CA SER A 167 -15.55 4.08 4.64
C SER A 167 -14.91 4.25 6.01
N LYS A 168 -14.00 3.33 6.38
CA LYS A 168 -13.31 3.40 7.67
C LYS A 168 -12.47 4.67 7.78
N PHE A 169 -11.75 5.03 6.72
CA PHE A 169 -10.93 6.23 6.74
C PHE A 169 -11.78 7.49 6.90
N ASP A 170 -12.92 7.59 6.21
CA ASP A 170 -13.82 8.74 6.33
C ASP A 170 -14.50 8.80 7.70
N GLU A 171 -14.90 7.66 8.28
CA GLU A 171 -15.43 7.56 9.65
C GLU A 171 -14.43 8.08 10.70
N GLU A 172 -13.15 7.72 10.57
CA GLU A 172 -12.10 8.14 11.52
C GLU A 172 -11.52 9.53 11.22
N LYS A 173 -11.68 10.02 9.98
CA LYS A 173 -11.27 11.36 9.58
C LYS A 173 -12.25 12.43 10.05
N LEU A 174 -13.53 12.08 10.26
CA LEU A 174 -14.54 13.01 10.78
C LEU A 174 -14.15 13.48 12.19
N PRO A 175 -13.75 14.76 12.35
CA PRO A 175 -13.48 15.35 13.64
C PRO A 175 -14.73 16.12 14.05
N PHE A 176 -15.80 15.42 14.45
CA PHE A 176 -17.09 16.00 14.84
C PHE A 176 -17.89 16.65 13.70
#